data_AF-A0A0W0H6Y0-F1
#
_entry.id   AF-A0A0W0H6Y0-F1
#
_cell.length_a   1.000
_cell.length_b   1.000
_cell.length_c   1.000
_cell.angle_alpha   90.00
_cell.angle_beta   90.00
_cell.angle_gamma   90.00
#
_symmetry.space_group_name_H-M   'P 1'
#
loop_
_entity.id
_entity.type
_entity.pdbx_description
1 polymer ?
#
loop_
_entity_poly.entity_id
_entity_poly.type
_entity_poly.pdbx_seq_one_letter_code
_entity_poly.pdbx_strand_id
1 'polypeptide(L)'
;MVDEQQVKLFGSPKERLDFYRREIHYETTNLSNRTNAYLSAQSFLVIAYASSMANVNTEWGAMFTLVVPPMLALLGLLCTLFAWPGIRAACDIIQHWHHKQAQLLRSEPAIGLTYDDSPLFSDWESSETGPKKSLLFSKRSPWLFSFFWIFLGSFAVFVQLIAD
;
A
#
# COMPACT_ATOMS: atom_id res chain seq x y z
N MET A 1 2.97 8.86 32.16
CA MET A 1 3.98 7.80 32.34
C MET A 1 4.70 7.41 31.04
N VAL A 2 4.13 7.56 29.83
CA VAL A 2 4.86 7.32 28.55
C VAL A 2 5.96 8.36 28.28
N ASP A 3 5.82 9.57 28.85
CA ASP A 3 6.70 10.71 28.55
C ASP A 3 8.08 10.63 29.21
N GLU A 4 8.19 10.18 30.47
CA GLU A 4 9.49 10.05 31.17
C GLU A 4 10.44 9.03 30.54
N GLN A 5 9.90 7.95 29.95
CA GLN A 5 10.71 6.92 29.31
C GLN A 5 11.18 7.34 27.91
N GLN A 6 10.40 8.17 27.21
CA GLN A 6 10.80 8.81 25.95
C GLN A 6 11.86 9.90 26.19
N VAL A 7 11.70 10.69 27.26
CA VAL A 7 12.67 11.74 27.67
C VAL A 7 14.00 11.13 28.13
N LYS A 8 14.00 9.94 28.73
CA LYS A 8 15.26 9.24 29.08
C LYS A 8 16.01 8.64 27.89
N LEU A 9 15.34 8.40 26.76
CA LEU A 9 15.94 7.75 25.59
C LEU A 9 16.56 8.76 24.60
N PHE A 10 16.12 10.01 24.63
CA PHE A 10 16.53 11.06 23.71
C PHE A 10 16.96 12.30 24.50
N GLY A 11 18.19 12.77 24.28
CA GLY A 11 18.78 13.87 25.06
C GLY A 11 18.20 15.23 24.69
N SER A 12 17.77 15.41 23.43
CA SER A 12 17.13 16.65 22.98
C SER A 12 15.81 16.40 22.21
N PRO A 13 14.87 17.36 22.23
CA PRO A 13 13.65 17.27 21.43
C PRO A 13 13.89 17.18 19.91
N LYS A 14 15.03 17.71 19.43
CA LYS A 14 15.48 17.56 18.04
C LYS A 14 15.81 16.11 17.69
N GLU A 15 16.48 15.39 18.59
CA GLU A 15 16.79 13.96 18.40
C GLU A 15 15.52 13.10 18.33
N ARG A 16 14.49 13.44 19.13
CA ARG A 16 13.17 12.79 19.08
C ARG A 16 12.51 12.96 17.71
N LEU A 17 12.57 14.19 17.17
CA LEU A 17 12.01 14.51 15.86
C LEU A 17 12.75 13.79 14.72
N ASP A 18 14.08 13.80 14.74
CA ASP A 18 14.92 13.11 13.76
C ASP A 18 14.70 11.59 13.81
N PHE A 19 14.49 11.03 15.00
CA PHE A 19 14.11 9.63 15.16
C PHE A 19 12.75 9.34 14.53
N TYR A 20 11.70 10.12 14.83
CA TYR A 20 10.38 9.92 14.23
C TYR A 20 10.41 10.03 12.70
N ARG A 21 11.19 10.98 12.15
CA ARG A 21 11.36 11.11 10.69
C ARG A 21 12.04 9.90 10.06
N ARG A 22 13.12 9.38 10.68
CA ARG A 22 13.77 8.15 10.21
C ARG A 22 12.80 6.98 10.21
N GLU A 23 11.98 6.85 11.23
CA GLU A 23 10.99 5.77 11.35
C GLU A 23 9.88 5.90 10.29
N ILE A 24 9.35 7.11 10.10
CA ILE A 24 8.35 7.39 9.06
C ILE A 24 8.92 7.06 7.67
N HIS A 25 10.15 7.48 7.39
CA HIS A 25 10.79 7.20 6.10
C HIS A 25 11.03 5.70 5.93
N TYR A 26 11.51 5.00 6.96
CA TYR A 26 11.72 3.56 6.93
C TYR A 26 10.42 2.80 6.64
N GLU A 27 9.34 3.11 7.37
CA GLU A 27 8.04 2.47 7.18
C GLU A 27 7.41 2.81 5.83
N THR A 28 7.59 4.05 5.34
CA THR A 28 7.12 4.45 4.01
C THR A 28 7.84 3.69 2.90
N THR A 29 9.17 3.53 3.01
CA THR A 29 9.96 2.73 2.06
C THR A 29 9.56 1.25 2.10
N ASN A 30 9.36 0.70 3.30
CA ASN A 30 8.90 -0.67 3.48
C ASN A 30 7.50 -0.90 2.87
N LEU A 31 6.57 0.03 3.09
CA LEU A 31 5.24 0.02 2.46
C LEU A 31 5.33 0.09 0.93
N SER A 32 6.18 0.97 0.39
CA SER A 32 6.42 1.10 -1.04
C SER A 32 6.94 -0.21 -1.63
N ASN A 33 7.94 -0.84 -1.00
CA ASN A 33 8.48 -2.12 -1.43
C ASN A 33 7.42 -3.23 -1.44
N ARG A 34 6.61 -3.34 -0.39
CA ARG A 34 5.49 -4.30 -0.33
C ARG A 34 4.45 -4.05 -1.42
N THR A 35 4.11 -2.78 -1.66
CA THR A 35 3.15 -2.39 -2.69
C THR A 35 3.69 -2.68 -4.09
N ASN A 36 4.96 -2.41 -4.35
CA ASN A 36 5.62 -2.71 -5.62
C ASN A 36 5.68 -4.22 -5.87
N ALA A 37 6.09 -5.03 -4.88
CA ALA A 37 6.09 -6.48 -5.02
C ALA A 37 4.69 -7.03 -5.33
N TYR A 38 3.66 -6.50 -4.65
CA TYR A 38 2.27 -6.81 -4.94
C TYR A 38 1.88 -6.44 -6.38
N LEU A 39 2.16 -5.21 -6.82
CA LEU A 39 1.84 -4.73 -8.18
C LEU A 39 2.56 -5.54 -9.26
N SER A 40 3.81 -5.94 -9.02
CA SER A 40 4.55 -6.83 -9.92
C SER A 40 3.89 -8.19 -10.02
N ALA A 41 3.53 -8.82 -8.89
CA ALA A 41 2.82 -10.10 -8.89
C ALA A 41 1.47 -10.02 -9.62
N GLN A 42 0.72 -8.94 -9.39
CA GLN A 42 -0.53 -8.67 -10.09
C GLN A 42 -0.31 -8.54 -11.60
N SER A 43 0.69 -7.78 -12.03
CA SER A 43 1.03 -7.64 -13.45
C SER A 43 1.37 -8.98 -14.11
N PHE A 44 2.17 -9.82 -13.44
CA PHE A 44 2.48 -11.17 -13.93
C PHE A 44 1.23 -12.03 -14.08
N LEU A 45 0.31 -11.99 -13.11
CA LEU A 45 -0.94 -12.73 -13.18
C LEU A 45 -1.82 -12.25 -14.33
N VAL A 46 -1.90 -10.94 -14.58
CA VAL A 46 -2.68 -10.40 -15.71
C VAL A 46 -2.13 -10.87 -17.05
N ILE A 47 -0.80 -10.88 -17.20
CA ILE A 47 -0.14 -11.40 -18.41
C ILE A 47 -0.45 -12.89 -18.56
N ALA A 48 -0.28 -13.69 -17.51
CA ALA A 48 -0.58 -15.13 -17.54
C ALA A 48 -2.04 -15.40 -17.88
N TYR A 49 -2.98 -14.62 -17.32
CA TYR A 49 -4.40 -14.69 -17.63
C TYR A 49 -4.66 -14.41 -19.12
N ALA A 50 -4.15 -13.30 -19.65
CA ALA A 50 -4.32 -12.94 -21.06
C ALA A 50 -3.70 -14.00 -22.00
N SER A 51 -2.51 -14.51 -21.67
CA SER A 51 -1.87 -15.60 -22.42
C SER A 51 -2.69 -16.89 -22.37
N SER A 52 -3.31 -17.21 -21.23
CA SER A 52 -4.17 -18.39 -21.10
C SER A 52 -5.47 -18.27 -21.91
N MET A 53 -6.07 -17.07 -21.94
CA MET A 53 -7.27 -16.77 -22.74
C MET A 53 -6.98 -16.72 -24.25
N ALA A 54 -5.75 -16.38 -24.65
CA ALA A 54 -5.32 -16.37 -26.04
C ALA A 54 -4.94 -17.77 -26.58
N ASN A 55 -5.18 -18.84 -25.81
CA ASN A 55 -4.87 -20.19 -26.23
C ASN A 55 -5.79 -20.63 -27.38
N VAL A 56 -5.21 -20.89 -28.55
CA VAL A 56 -5.92 -21.30 -29.78
C VAL A 56 -5.87 -22.81 -30.04
N ASN A 57 -5.43 -23.61 -29.07
CA ASN A 57 -5.32 -25.05 -29.24
C ASN A 57 -6.71 -25.70 -29.41
N THR A 58 -6.92 -26.41 -30.52
CA THR A 58 -8.22 -26.99 -30.87
C THR A 58 -8.56 -28.27 -30.11
N GLU A 59 -7.59 -28.96 -29.49
CA GLU A 59 -7.85 -30.24 -28.79
C GLU A 59 -8.16 -30.04 -27.31
N TRP A 60 -7.42 -29.17 -26.63
CA TRP A 60 -7.56 -28.97 -25.18
C TRP A 60 -7.76 -27.50 -24.79
N GLY A 61 -7.82 -26.58 -25.76
CA GLY A 61 -7.96 -25.15 -25.51
C GLY A 61 -9.19 -24.79 -24.69
N ALA A 62 -10.36 -25.32 -25.05
CA ALA A 62 -11.62 -25.04 -24.34
C ALA A 62 -11.60 -25.48 -22.87
N MET A 63 -11.09 -26.69 -22.58
CA MET A 63 -10.94 -27.15 -21.19
C MET A 63 -9.90 -26.33 -20.42
N PHE A 64 -8.82 -25.92 -21.10
CA PHE A 64 -7.79 -25.09 -20.49
C PHE A 64 -8.28 -23.68 -20.16
N THR A 65 -9.02 -23.03 -21.07
CA THR A 65 -9.62 -21.71 -20.85
C THR A 65 -10.76 -21.75 -19.83
N LEU A 66 -11.40 -22.91 -19.62
CA LEU A 66 -12.39 -23.08 -18.55
C LEU A 66 -11.75 -23.16 -17.16
N VAL A 67 -10.58 -23.79 -17.02
CA VAL A 67 -9.98 -24.06 -15.70
C VAL A 67 -8.91 -23.03 -15.32
N VAL A 68 -7.98 -22.73 -16.22
CA VAL A 68 -6.78 -21.95 -15.90
C VAL A 68 -7.08 -20.47 -15.66
N PRO A 69 -7.79 -19.74 -16.55
CA PRO A 69 -8.12 -18.33 -16.33
C PRO A 69 -8.94 -18.08 -15.04
N PRO A 70 -10.00 -18.86 -14.72
CA PRO A 70 -10.70 -18.70 -13.44
C PRO A 70 -9.83 -18.99 -12.21
N MET A 71 -8.96 -20.00 -12.27
CA MET A 71 -8.00 -20.28 -11.18
C MET A 71 -6.99 -19.15 -11.00
N LEU A 72 -6.49 -18.56 -12.09
CA LEU A 72 -5.62 -17.39 -12.05
C LEU A 72 -6.35 -16.17 -11.48
N ALA A 73 -7.62 -15.98 -11.84
CA ALA A 73 -8.44 -14.91 -11.29
C ALA A 73 -8.69 -15.07 -9.79
N LEU A 74 -8.98 -16.29 -9.33
CA LEU A 74 -9.10 -16.61 -7.91
C LEU A 74 -7.78 -16.38 -7.17
N LEU A 75 -6.66 -16.81 -7.76
CA LEU A 75 -5.33 -16.58 -7.18
C LEU A 75 -5.03 -15.08 -7.05
N GLY A 76 -5.34 -14.29 -8.09
CA GLY A 76 -5.22 -12.84 -8.07
C GLY A 76 -6.03 -12.19 -6.95
N LEU A 77 -7.28 -12.63 -6.77
CA LEU A 77 -8.16 -12.19 -5.69
C LEU A 77 -7.61 -12.57 -4.31
N LEU A 78 -7.12 -13.80 -4.12
CA LEU A 78 -6.53 -14.25 -2.85
C LEU A 78 -5.25 -13.46 -2.52
N CYS A 79 -4.38 -13.21 -3.51
CA CYS A 79 -3.20 -12.37 -3.34
C CYS A 79 -3.57 -10.95 -2.87
N THR A 80 -4.64 -10.38 -3.43
CA THR A 80 -5.19 -9.09 -3.01
C THR A 80 -5.69 -9.11 -1.56
N LEU A 81 -6.45 -10.15 -1.18
CA LEU A 81 -7.00 -10.30 0.17
C LEU A 81 -5.88 -10.45 1.22
N PHE A 82 -4.82 -11.18 0.90
CA PHE A 82 -3.68 -11.35 1.82
C PHE A 82 -2.77 -10.11 1.88
N ALA A 83 -2.65 -9.34 0.79
CA ALA A 83 -1.87 -8.11 0.79
C ALA A 83 -2.56 -6.97 1.58
N TRP A 84 -3.89 -6.96 1.60
CA TRP A 84 -4.70 -5.92 2.24
C TRP A 84 -4.36 -5.64 3.72
N PRO A 85 -4.38 -6.63 4.64
CA PRO A 85 -4.08 -6.38 6.04
C PRO A 85 -2.66 -5.87 6.26
N GLY A 86 -1.69 -6.34 5.47
CA GLY A 86 -0.29 -5.90 5.55
C GLY A 86 -0.10 -4.44 5.13
N ILE A 87 -0.75 -4.02 4.04
CA ILE A 87 -0.74 -2.61 3.59
C ILE A 87 -1.48 -1.72 4.59
N ARG A 88 -2.62 -2.19 5.10
CA ARG A 88 -3.41 -1.44 6.10
C ARG A 88 -2.63 -1.20 7.38
N ALA A 89 -2.01 -2.23 7.95
CA ALA A 89 -1.23 -2.13 9.18
C ALA A 89 -0.06 -1.16 9.04
N ALA A 90 0.69 -1.22 7.93
CA ALA A 90 1.80 -0.30 7.66
C ALA A 90 1.32 1.15 7.56
N CYS A 91 0.22 1.40 6.84
CA CYS A 91 -0.36 2.74 6.79
C CYS A 91 -0.82 3.26 8.16
N ASP A 92 -1.38 2.39 9.00
CA ASP A 92 -1.83 2.76 10.35
C ASP A 92 -0.63 3.09 11.26
N ILE A 93 0.50 2.37 11.12
CA ILE A 93 1.77 2.68 11.81
C ILE A 93 2.33 4.04 11.37
N ILE A 94 2.38 4.30 10.05
CA ILE A 94 2.86 5.59 9.52
C ILE A 94 2.00 6.74 10.05
N GLN A 95 0.68 6.56 10.06
CA GLN A 95 -0.25 7.56 10.59
C GLN A 95 -0.04 7.81 12.10
N HIS A 96 0.26 6.75 12.88
CA HIS A 96 0.59 6.86 14.29
C HIS A 96 1.86 7.69 14.53
N TRP A 97 2.91 7.46 13.75
CA TRP A 97 4.15 8.23 13.85
C TRP A 97 3.96 9.70 13.43
N HIS A 98 3.19 9.97 12.37
CA HIS A 98 2.81 11.34 12.02
C HIS A 98 2.02 12.04 13.13
N HIS A 99 1.11 11.31 13.81
CA HIS A 99 0.37 11.88 14.93
C HIS A 99 1.29 12.27 16.09
N LYS A 100 2.26 11.40 16.45
CA LYS A 100 3.26 11.71 17.47
C LYS A 100 4.13 12.91 17.10
N GLN A 101 4.53 13.00 15.83
CA GLN A 101 5.29 14.15 15.32
C GLN A 101 4.48 15.45 15.46
N ALA A 102 3.20 15.44 15.07
CA ALA A 102 2.32 16.60 15.20
C ALA A 102 2.05 16.99 16.66
N GLN A 103 1.93 16.01 17.56
CA GLN A 103 1.79 16.27 19.01
C GLN A 103 3.04 16.94 19.57
N LEU A 104 4.24 16.44 19.24
CA LEU A 104 5.51 17.02 19.70
C LEU A 104 5.68 18.48 19.25
N LEU A 105 5.34 18.77 17.99
CA LEU A 105 5.42 20.12 17.42
C LEU A 105 4.40 21.09 18.07
N ARG A 106 3.24 20.59 18.51
CA ARG A 106 2.23 21.41 19.21
C ARG A 106 2.56 21.63 20.69
N SER A 107 3.20 20.68 21.36
CA SER A 107 3.53 20.78 22.79
C SER A 107 4.79 21.62 23.07
N GLU A 108 5.73 21.71 22.12
CA GLU A 108 6.99 22.44 22.27
C GLU A 108 7.17 23.49 21.15
N PRO A 109 6.52 24.66 21.23
CA PRO A 109 6.54 25.68 20.18
C PRO A 109 7.93 26.28 19.90
N ALA A 110 8.88 26.17 20.84
CA ALA A 110 10.28 26.55 20.62
C ALA A 110 10.97 25.70 19.52
N ILE A 111 10.55 24.45 19.35
CA ILE A 111 11.02 23.58 18.26
C ILE A 111 10.42 24.03 16.93
N GLY A 112 9.14 24.41 16.91
CA GLY A 112 8.46 24.93 15.72
C GLY A 112 9.12 26.18 15.16
N LEU A 113 9.56 27.09 16.02
CA LEU A 113 10.30 28.30 15.62
C LEU A 113 11.69 27.99 15.04
N THR A 114 12.43 27.04 15.64
CA THR A 114 13.74 26.62 15.11
C THR A 114 13.62 25.82 13.79
N TYR A 115 12.43 25.28 13.53
CA TYR A 115 12.07 24.51 12.34
C TYR A 115 11.72 25.42 11.15
N ASP A 116 11.05 26.54 11.41
CA ASP A 116 10.66 27.55 10.41
C ASP A 116 11.87 28.35 9.85
N ASP A 117 12.95 28.46 10.63
CA ASP A 117 14.19 29.15 10.23
C ASP A 117 15.00 28.40 9.17
N SER A 118 14.60 27.17 8.77
CA SER A 118 15.23 26.44 7.68
C SER A 118 14.44 26.67 6.38
N PRO A 119 14.96 27.49 5.43
CA PRO A 119 14.22 27.97 4.25
C PRO A 119 13.87 26.89 3.19
N LEU A 120 14.09 25.62 3.51
CA LEU A 120 13.87 24.49 2.62
C LEU A 120 12.54 23.75 2.87
N PHE A 121 11.81 24.11 3.93
CA PHE A 121 10.60 23.40 4.33
C PHE A 121 9.38 24.31 4.17
N SER A 122 8.46 23.90 3.29
CA SER A 122 7.21 24.62 3.06
C SER A 122 6.12 24.10 4.02
N ASP A 123 5.13 24.93 4.31
CA ASP A 123 3.88 24.60 5.05
C ASP A 123 3.17 23.33 4.56
N TRP A 124 3.53 22.83 3.38
CA TRP A 124 3.05 21.56 2.84
C TRP A 124 3.51 20.35 3.66
N GLU A 125 4.73 20.38 4.21
CA GLU A 125 5.29 19.31 5.03
C GLU A 125 4.75 19.34 6.47
N SER A 126 4.33 20.51 6.96
CA SER A 126 3.64 20.69 8.24
C SER A 126 2.13 20.40 8.14
N SER A 127 1.56 20.42 6.94
CA SER A 127 0.16 20.07 6.71
C SER A 127 -0.06 18.57 6.83
N GLU A 128 -0.81 18.17 7.86
CA GLU A 128 -1.34 16.81 8.08
C GLU A 128 -2.06 16.19 6.85
N THR A 129 -2.32 16.94 5.79
CA THR A 129 -3.19 16.54 4.67
C THR A 129 -2.46 15.90 3.48
N GLY A 130 -1.17 16.21 3.26
CA GLY A 130 -0.38 15.68 2.13
C GLY A 130 -0.06 14.18 2.26
N PRO A 131 0.57 13.74 3.36
CA PRO A 131 0.93 12.34 3.57
C PRO A 131 -0.28 11.40 3.61
N LYS A 132 -1.41 11.86 4.17
CA LYS A 132 -2.67 11.11 4.26
C LYS A 132 -3.21 10.74 2.87
N LYS A 133 -3.08 11.62 1.87
CA LYS A 133 -3.56 11.34 0.50
C LYS A 133 -2.71 10.29 -0.23
N SER A 134 -1.40 10.30 -0.03
CA SER A 134 -0.51 9.30 -0.64
C SER A 134 -0.74 7.90 -0.07
N LEU A 135 -0.96 7.80 1.26
CA LEU A 135 -1.31 6.53 1.93
C LEU A 135 -2.69 6.00 1.53
N LEU A 136 -3.65 6.89 1.21
CA LEU A 136 -4.98 6.51 0.74
C LEU A 136 -4.94 5.83 -0.64
N PHE A 137 -3.99 6.17 -1.51
CA PHE A 137 -3.81 5.50 -2.79
C PHE A 137 -3.40 4.03 -2.61
N SER A 138 -2.41 3.77 -1.74
CA SER A 138 -2.00 2.41 -1.39
C SER A 138 -3.13 1.60 -0.75
N LYS A 139 -3.99 2.24 0.06
CA LYS A 139 -5.20 1.59 0.61
C LYS A 139 -6.30 1.31 -0.44
N ARG A 140 -6.34 2.00 -1.57
CA ARG A 140 -7.36 1.75 -2.61
C ARG A 140 -6.95 0.72 -3.64
N SER A 141 -5.65 0.57 -3.88
CA SER A 141 -5.11 -0.32 -4.92
C SER A 141 -5.58 -1.79 -4.77
N PRO A 142 -5.58 -2.41 -3.58
CA PRO A 142 -6.09 -3.77 -3.41
C PRO A 142 -7.56 -3.91 -3.82
N TRP A 143 -8.42 -2.95 -3.45
CA TRP A 143 -9.84 -3.01 -3.84
C TRP A 143 -10.08 -2.94 -5.34
N LEU A 144 -9.29 -2.15 -6.06
CA LEU A 144 -9.35 -2.08 -7.52
C LEU A 144 -9.00 -3.43 -8.17
N PHE A 145 -7.92 -4.06 -7.72
CA PHE A 145 -7.54 -5.39 -8.22
C PHE A 145 -8.53 -6.49 -7.83
N SER A 146 -9.14 -6.41 -6.64
CA SER A 146 -10.20 -7.34 -6.24
C SER A 146 -11.38 -7.31 -7.22
N PHE A 147 -11.91 -6.11 -7.51
CA PHE A 147 -12.98 -5.95 -8.49
C PHE A 147 -12.56 -6.41 -9.89
N PHE A 148 -11.34 -6.05 -10.29
CA PHE A 148 -10.77 -6.45 -11.58
C PHE A 148 -10.71 -7.98 -11.74
N TRP A 149 -10.25 -8.72 -10.73
CA TRP A 149 -10.20 -10.18 -10.77
C TRP A 149 -11.57 -10.85 -10.73
N ILE A 150 -12.50 -10.31 -9.94
CA ILE A 150 -13.88 -10.80 -9.95
C ILE A 150 -14.50 -10.63 -11.35
N PHE A 151 -14.27 -9.48 -11.98
CA PHE A 151 -14.73 -9.21 -13.34
C PHE A 151 -14.11 -10.18 -14.35
N LEU A 152 -12.78 -10.37 -14.32
CA LEU A 152 -12.09 -11.31 -15.24
C LEU A 152 -12.53 -12.76 -15.03
N GLY A 153 -12.62 -13.22 -13.77
CA GLY A 153 -13.07 -14.58 -13.47
C GLY A 153 -14.49 -14.83 -13.96
N SER A 154 -15.39 -13.86 -13.74
CA SER A 154 -16.77 -13.93 -14.24
C SER A 154 -16.82 -13.92 -15.76
N PHE A 155 -15.99 -13.09 -16.41
CA PHE A 155 -15.89 -13.00 -17.86
C PHE A 155 -15.39 -14.31 -18.49
N ALA A 156 -14.36 -14.94 -17.91
CA ALA A 156 -13.85 -16.23 -18.39
C ALA A 156 -14.94 -17.31 -18.38
N VAL A 157 -15.71 -17.41 -17.29
CA VAL A 157 -16.82 -18.36 -17.19
C VAL A 157 -17.94 -18.00 -18.16
N PHE A 158 -18.29 -16.72 -18.27
CA PHE A 158 -19.36 -16.25 -19.16
C PHE A 158 -19.08 -16.53 -20.64
N VAL A 159 -17.84 -16.32 -21.09
CA VAL A 159 -17.45 -16.62 -22.48
C VAL A 159 -17.61 -18.11 -22.78
N GLN A 160 -17.24 -18.99 -21.86
CA GLN A 160 -17.41 -20.43 -22.05
C GLN A 160 -18.88 -20.84 -22.07
N LEU A 161 -19.72 -20.25 -21.21
CA LEU A 161 -21.16 -20.54 -21.17
C LEU A 161 -21.94 -20.06 -22.41
N ILE A 162 -21.39 -19.12 -23.18
CA ILE A 162 -21.97 -18.67 -24.46
C ILE A 162 -21.41 -19.45 -25.64
N ALA A 163 -20.20 -19.99 -25.51
CA ALA A 163 -19.53 -20.75 -26.56
C ALA A 163 -20.01 -22.21 -26.66
N ASP A 164 -20.61 -22.76 -25.59
CA ASP A 164 -21.38 -24.01 -25.57
C ASP A 164 -22.84 -23.78 -25.99
#